data_AF-A0A0P1KTL7-F1
#
_entry.id   AF-A0A0P1KTL7-F1
#
_cell.length_a   1.000
_cell.length_b   1.000
_cell.length_c   1.000
_cell.angle_alpha   90.00
_cell.angle_beta   90.00
_cell.angle_gamma   90.00
#
_symmetry.space_group_name_H-M   'P 1'
#
loop_
_entity.id
_entity.type
_entity.pdbx_description
1 polymer ?
#
loop_
_entity_poly.entity_id
_entity_poly.type
_entity_poly.pdbx_seq_one_letter_code
_entity_poly.pdbx_strand_id
1 'polypeptide(L)'
;MLDTFFQKTHAHLISGRKSRRQNSLFKHWRFYLFPLLLTQTLLFSKVQVMFRRCFESSLRSGSRSVLARAKLSQNRPSIGLRMLSLKPNLSKLKVVAPPPGGVEGGVNDPLKPVEIDYYHGSYHWDYERITAVMLVPLTLVPMYGALSSGTIYPLVDAMLCSVLLIHSQLGITSCIIDYIPKRKFGIWHKLAMGMLYAGSAVGLYGVYELETNNNGLVDLISSLWKEDESGLTIFSRY
;
A
#
# COMPACT_ATOMS: atom_id res chain seq x y z
N MET A 1 37.46 61.49 -1.98
CA MET A 1 37.44 60.91 -0.60
C MET A 1 36.02 60.81 -0.02
N LEU A 2 35.04 61.57 -0.52
CA LEU A 2 33.64 61.53 -0.07
C LEU A 2 32.81 60.43 -0.73
N ASP A 3 33.14 60.03 -1.97
CA ASP A 3 32.34 59.02 -2.71
C ASP A 3 32.50 57.60 -2.18
N THR A 4 33.69 57.24 -1.70
CA THR A 4 33.93 55.92 -1.09
C THR A 4 33.26 55.79 0.29
N PHE A 5 33.01 56.90 0.98
CA PHE A 5 32.29 56.90 2.25
C PHE A 5 30.78 56.72 2.05
N PHE A 6 30.22 57.39 1.04
CA PHE A 6 28.80 57.28 0.69
C PHE A 6 28.42 55.89 0.16
N GLN A 7 29.31 55.26 -0.61
CA GLN A 7 29.05 53.91 -1.13
C GLN A 7 29.14 52.82 -0.05
N LYS A 8 29.97 53.03 0.99
CA LYS A 8 30.13 52.08 2.10
C LYS A 8 28.97 52.15 3.10
N THR A 9 28.37 53.32 3.31
CA THR A 9 27.17 53.47 4.17
C THR A 9 25.89 52.95 3.50
N HIS A 10 25.73 53.13 2.19
CA HIS A 10 24.58 52.58 1.45
C HIS A 10 24.60 51.05 1.36
N ALA A 11 25.76 50.42 1.18
CA ALA A 11 25.88 48.96 1.17
C ALA A 11 25.52 48.32 2.53
N HIS A 12 25.85 48.98 3.65
CA HIS A 12 25.57 48.48 4.99
C HIS A 12 24.07 48.56 5.35
N LEU A 13 23.36 49.60 4.90
CA LEU A 13 21.92 49.77 5.14
C LEU A 13 21.05 48.78 4.33
N ILE A 14 21.49 48.43 3.13
CA ILE A 14 20.78 47.46 2.27
C ILE A 14 20.97 46.02 2.79
N SER A 15 22.17 45.68 3.28
CA SER A 15 22.45 44.38 3.93
C SER A 15 21.61 44.18 5.21
N GLY A 16 21.51 45.20 6.06
CA GLY A 16 20.74 45.15 7.30
C GLY A 16 19.22 44.98 7.11
N ARG A 17 18.63 45.57 6.06
CA ARG A 17 17.20 45.38 5.73
C ARG A 17 16.89 43.98 5.20
N LYS A 18 17.79 43.40 4.38
CA LYS A 18 17.60 42.06 3.81
C LYS A 18 17.63 40.98 4.91
N SER A 19 18.54 41.13 5.88
CA SER A 19 18.65 40.24 7.05
C SER A 19 17.42 40.31 7.98
N ARG A 20 16.88 41.50 8.28
CA ARG A 20 15.65 41.60 9.11
C ARG A 20 14.39 41.05 8.42
N ARG A 21 14.28 41.19 7.09
CA ARG A 21 13.12 40.69 6.32
C ARG A 21 13.16 39.16 6.15
N GLN A 22 14.34 38.57 5.95
CA GLN A 22 14.51 37.12 5.97
C GLN A 22 14.21 36.53 7.36
N ASN A 23 14.66 37.17 8.43
CA ASN A 23 14.40 36.67 9.79
C ASN A 23 12.93 36.77 10.21
N SER A 24 12.15 37.69 9.64
CA SER A 24 10.68 37.77 9.85
C SER A 24 9.94 36.68 9.06
N LEU A 25 10.30 36.46 7.78
CA LEU A 25 9.74 35.40 6.94
C LEU A 25 10.11 34.00 7.44
N PHE A 26 11.31 33.79 7.99
CA PHE A 26 11.71 32.54 8.65
C PHE A 26 10.98 32.30 9.98
N LYS A 27 10.63 33.36 10.73
CA LYS A 27 9.81 33.23 11.94
C LYS A 27 8.37 32.85 11.60
N HIS A 28 7.81 33.40 10.53
CA HIS A 28 6.47 33.01 10.04
C HIS A 28 6.45 31.54 9.58
N TRP A 29 7.47 31.08 8.83
CA TRP A 29 7.55 29.68 8.42
C TRP A 29 7.71 28.69 9.59
N ARG A 30 8.47 29.04 10.64
CA ARG A 30 8.61 28.16 11.82
C ARG A 30 7.34 28.04 12.66
N PHE A 31 6.42 29.01 12.62
CA PHE A 31 5.15 28.95 13.36
C PHE A 31 4.07 28.11 12.65
N TYR A 32 4.11 27.99 11.31
CA TYR A 32 3.12 27.22 10.56
C TYR A 32 3.60 25.83 10.11
N LEU A 33 4.92 25.60 9.94
CA LEU A 33 5.44 24.31 9.45
C LEU A 33 5.69 23.27 10.57
N PHE A 34 5.85 23.69 11.83
CA PHE A 34 6.11 22.80 12.96
C PHE A 34 4.84 22.08 13.51
N PRO A 35 3.64 22.70 13.57
CA PRO A 35 2.45 21.96 13.99
C PRO A 35 1.92 21.00 12.91
N LEU A 36 2.25 21.21 11.62
CA LEU A 36 1.81 20.33 10.52
C LEU A 36 2.58 18.99 10.47
N LEU A 37 3.83 18.97 10.94
CA LEU A 37 4.63 17.75 11.07
C LEU A 37 4.37 16.98 12.37
N LEU A 38 3.86 17.65 13.41
CA LEU A 38 3.50 16.98 14.67
C LEU A 38 2.12 16.30 14.61
N THR A 39 1.19 16.79 13.79
CA THR A 39 -0.12 16.15 13.59
C THR A 39 -0.06 14.93 12.68
N GLN A 40 0.90 14.85 11.74
CA GLN A 40 1.10 13.65 10.91
C GLN A 40 1.69 12.45 11.68
N THR A 41 2.47 12.66 12.73
CA THR A 41 3.07 11.56 13.50
C THR A 41 2.09 10.92 14.50
N LEU A 42 1.05 11.63 14.93
CA LEU A 42 0.03 11.10 15.84
C LEU A 42 -1.06 10.26 15.12
N LEU A 43 -1.37 10.56 13.86
CA LEU A 43 -2.26 9.75 13.02
C LEU A 43 -1.63 8.38 12.68
N PHE A 44 -0.32 8.35 12.39
CA PHE A 44 0.40 7.08 12.20
C PHE A 44 0.48 6.23 13.48
N SER A 45 0.59 6.86 14.65
CA SER A 45 0.63 6.12 15.93
C SER A 45 -0.71 5.43 16.25
N LYS A 46 -1.85 6.11 16.05
CA LYS A 46 -3.17 5.54 16.37
C LYS A 46 -3.56 4.38 15.46
N VAL A 47 -3.27 4.48 14.15
CA VAL A 47 -3.54 3.40 13.18
C VAL A 47 -2.66 2.18 13.46
N GLN A 48 -1.39 2.38 13.85
CA GLN A 48 -0.48 1.28 14.23
C GLN A 48 -0.91 0.56 15.52
N VAL A 49 -1.39 1.29 16.53
CA VAL A 49 -1.85 0.68 17.80
C VAL A 49 -3.14 -0.14 17.62
N MET A 50 -4.07 0.33 16.77
CA MET A 50 -5.30 -0.40 16.47
C MET A 50 -5.04 -1.69 15.69
N PHE A 51 -4.16 -1.64 14.68
CA PHE A 51 -3.76 -2.84 13.92
C PHE A 51 -3.03 -3.87 14.80
N ARG A 52 -2.20 -3.42 15.74
CA ARG A 52 -1.46 -4.29 16.66
C ARG A 52 -2.36 -4.98 17.68
N ARG A 53 -3.40 -4.29 18.18
CA ARG A 53 -4.37 -4.87 19.14
C ARG A 53 -5.27 -5.92 18.47
N CYS A 54 -5.68 -5.68 17.23
CA CYS A 54 -6.53 -6.62 16.48
C CYS A 54 -5.76 -7.88 16.03
N PHE A 55 -4.48 -7.71 15.66
CA PHE A 55 -3.59 -8.83 15.31
C PHE A 55 -3.22 -9.70 16.52
N GLU A 56 -2.98 -9.11 17.70
CA GLU A 56 -2.75 -9.89 18.93
C GLU A 56 -4.02 -10.60 19.42
N SER A 57 -5.22 -10.02 19.28
CA SER A 57 -6.46 -10.70 19.64
C SER A 57 -6.75 -11.92 18.78
N SER A 58 -6.36 -11.88 17.50
CA SER A 58 -6.50 -13.01 16.57
C SER A 58 -5.50 -14.15 16.89
N LEU A 59 -4.29 -13.81 17.35
CA LEU A 59 -3.29 -14.80 17.79
C LEU A 59 -3.57 -15.38 19.19
N ARG A 60 -4.30 -14.67 20.06
CA ARG A 60 -4.60 -15.13 21.42
C ARG A 60 -5.82 -16.05 21.52
N SER A 61 -6.65 -16.11 20.46
CA SER A 61 -7.79 -17.03 20.38
C SER A 61 -7.40 -18.49 20.08
N GLY A 62 -6.12 -18.76 19.80
CA GLY A 62 -5.66 -20.06 19.34
C GLY A 62 -4.53 -20.65 20.18
N SER A 63 -4.67 -20.75 21.52
CA SER A 63 -3.90 -21.72 22.35
C SER A 63 -4.31 -21.64 23.82
N ARG A 64 -5.36 -22.37 24.20
CA ARG A 64 -5.53 -22.85 25.58
C ARG A 64 -5.66 -24.37 25.54
N SER A 65 -4.53 -25.05 25.42
CA SER A 65 -4.43 -26.49 25.64
C SER A 65 -4.47 -26.77 27.15
N VAL A 66 -5.67 -26.97 27.68
CA VAL A 66 -5.86 -27.64 28.96
C VAL A 66 -5.81 -29.14 28.67
N LEU A 67 -4.68 -29.78 28.98
CA LEU A 67 -4.62 -31.24 29.04
C LEU A 67 -4.29 -31.67 30.47
N ALA A 68 -5.38 -31.88 31.20
CA ALA A 68 -5.41 -32.64 32.44
C ALA A 68 -4.94 -34.08 32.17
N ARG A 69 -4.00 -34.53 32.99
CA ARG A 69 -3.43 -35.88 32.98
C ARG A 69 -4.41 -36.83 33.68
N ALA A 70 -5.29 -37.49 32.92
CA ALA A 70 -6.11 -38.58 33.44
C ALA A 70 -5.45 -39.93 33.14
N LYS A 71 -5.08 -40.67 34.18
CA LYS A 71 -4.79 -42.11 34.10
C LYS A 71 -6.10 -42.88 34.21
N LEU A 72 -6.50 -43.58 33.15
CA LEU A 72 -7.49 -44.68 33.19
C LEU A 72 -7.20 -45.57 31.97
N SER A 73 -6.54 -46.71 32.15
CA SER A 73 -7.13 -48.04 32.39
C SER A 73 -7.94 -48.61 31.21
N GLN A 74 -7.23 -49.42 30.42
CA GLN A 74 -7.61 -50.72 29.87
C GLN A 74 -8.81 -50.87 28.90
N ASN A 75 -8.45 -51.34 27.68
CA ASN A 75 -9.19 -52.25 26.81
C ASN A 75 -10.55 -51.81 26.24
N ARG A 76 -10.52 -51.07 25.12
CA ARG A 76 -11.58 -51.09 24.09
C ARG A 76 -10.96 -50.96 22.69
N PRO A 77 -11.43 -51.69 21.66
CA PRO A 77 -10.89 -51.59 20.30
C PRO A 77 -11.28 -50.23 19.71
N SER A 78 -10.37 -49.27 19.78
CA SER A 78 -10.55 -47.94 19.23
C SER A 78 -10.38 -47.97 17.72
N ILE A 79 -11.45 -47.63 17.00
CA ILE A 79 -11.39 -47.17 15.60
C ILE A 79 -10.33 -46.05 15.54
N GLY A 80 -9.19 -46.36 14.92
CA GLY A 80 -7.99 -45.54 15.00
C GLY A 80 -8.17 -44.20 14.31
N LEU A 81 -8.52 -43.16 15.07
CA LEU A 81 -8.28 -41.77 14.68
C LEU A 81 -6.77 -41.61 14.58
N ARG A 82 -6.22 -41.67 13.37
CA ARG A 82 -4.83 -41.31 13.10
C ARG A 82 -4.67 -39.84 13.50
N MET A 83 -4.03 -39.59 14.63
CA MET A 83 -3.58 -38.25 15.00
C MET A 83 -2.60 -37.79 13.91
N LEU A 84 -3.03 -36.84 13.08
CA LEU A 84 -2.20 -36.20 12.08
C LEU A 84 -1.02 -35.51 12.79
N SER A 85 0.16 -36.13 12.72
CA SER A 85 1.39 -35.56 13.22
C SER A 85 1.82 -34.40 12.30
N LEU A 86 1.41 -33.18 12.64
CA LEU A 86 1.83 -31.93 12.02
C LEU A 86 3.31 -31.62 12.35
N LYS A 87 4.25 -32.38 11.79
CA LYS A 87 5.66 -31.98 11.75
C LYS A 87 5.86 -31.08 10.52
N PRO A 88 5.95 -29.75 10.65
CA PRO A 88 6.13 -28.88 9.49
C PRO A 88 7.52 -29.06 8.90
N ASN A 89 7.59 -29.51 7.65
CA ASN A 89 8.85 -29.54 6.89
C ASN A 89 9.15 -28.13 6.33
N LEU A 90 9.81 -27.29 7.14
CA LEU A 90 10.15 -25.90 6.78
C LEU A 90 11.32 -25.78 5.79
N SER A 91 11.93 -26.89 5.38
CA SER A 91 13.05 -26.92 4.43
C SER A 91 12.71 -26.25 3.09
N LYS A 92 11.44 -26.33 2.65
CA LYS A 92 10.96 -25.69 1.41
C LYS A 92 10.86 -24.16 1.50
N LEU A 93 10.79 -23.57 2.70
CA LEU A 93 10.69 -22.12 2.88
C LEU A 93 12.05 -21.42 2.87
N LYS A 94 13.15 -22.20 2.82
CA LYS A 94 14.51 -21.65 2.76
C LYS A 94 14.75 -20.97 1.42
N VAL A 95 15.40 -19.81 1.48
CA VAL A 95 15.83 -19.07 0.29
C VAL A 95 16.78 -19.92 -0.55
N VAL A 96 16.52 -19.99 -1.85
CA VAL A 96 17.34 -20.75 -2.80
C VAL A 96 18.57 -19.93 -3.15
N ALA A 97 19.74 -20.57 -3.19
CA ALA A 97 20.96 -19.92 -3.66
C ALA A 97 20.81 -19.56 -5.15
N PRO A 98 21.26 -18.37 -5.59
CA PRO A 98 21.17 -18.00 -7.00
C PRO A 98 21.97 -19.01 -7.85
N PRO A 99 21.45 -19.44 -9.01
CA PRO A 99 22.23 -20.28 -9.91
C PRO A 99 23.48 -19.51 -10.39
N PRO A 100 24.63 -20.18 -10.57
CA PRO A 100 25.82 -19.56 -11.14
C PRO A 100 25.50 -18.98 -12.52
N GLY A 101 26.03 -17.79 -12.81
CA GLY A 101 25.68 -17.00 -14.01
C GLY A 101 25.70 -17.82 -15.30
N GLY A 102 24.54 -17.88 -15.96
CA GLY A 102 24.25 -18.83 -17.02
C GLY A 102 24.79 -18.40 -18.38
N VAL A 103 25.96 -18.91 -18.74
CA VAL A 103 26.21 -19.35 -20.12
C VAL A 103 25.97 -20.86 -20.10
N GLU A 104 24.80 -21.28 -20.55
CA GLU A 104 24.52 -22.70 -20.77
C GLU A 104 25.07 -23.07 -22.15
N GLY A 105 26.23 -23.72 -22.19
CA GLY A 105 26.91 -24.13 -23.42
C GLY A 105 28.39 -23.78 -23.43
N GLY A 106 29.15 -24.39 -24.34
CA GLY A 106 30.52 -24.02 -24.66
C GLY A 106 30.58 -22.83 -25.63
N VAL A 107 31.79 -22.33 -25.89
CA VAL A 107 32.05 -21.20 -26.80
C VAL A 107 31.55 -21.46 -28.23
N ASN A 108 31.48 -22.74 -28.63
CA ASN A 108 31.11 -23.17 -29.97
C ASN A 108 29.65 -23.61 -30.10
N ASP A 109 28.87 -23.59 -29.02
CA ASP A 109 27.47 -24.00 -29.07
C ASP A 109 26.59 -22.82 -29.56
N PRO A 110 25.64 -23.04 -30.48
CA PRO A 110 24.73 -21.99 -30.93
C PRO A 110 23.86 -21.52 -29.75
N LEU A 111 23.72 -20.19 -29.63
CA LEU A 111 22.87 -19.58 -28.62
C LEU A 111 21.42 -20.07 -28.79
N LYS A 112 20.87 -20.73 -27.76
CA LYS A 112 19.45 -21.09 -27.76
C LYS A 112 18.61 -19.80 -27.73
N PRO A 113 17.73 -19.56 -28.71
CA PRO A 113 16.83 -18.42 -28.65
C PRO A 113 15.92 -18.57 -27.42
N VAL A 114 15.77 -17.48 -26.67
CA VAL A 114 14.90 -17.45 -25.50
C VAL A 114 13.45 -17.51 -25.96
N GLU A 115 12.60 -18.25 -25.24
CA GLU A 115 11.16 -18.23 -25.46
C GLU A 115 10.64 -16.79 -25.21
N ILE A 116 9.98 -16.24 -26.22
CA ILE A 116 9.44 -14.88 -26.21
C ILE A 116 8.12 -14.87 -25.44
N ASP A 117 8.08 -14.15 -24.32
CA ASP A 117 6.85 -13.91 -23.55
C ASP A 117 6.46 -12.42 -23.63
N TYR A 118 5.47 -12.12 -24.47
CA TYR A 118 4.97 -10.76 -24.67
C TYR A 118 4.17 -10.23 -23.47
N TYR A 119 3.61 -11.11 -22.63
CA TYR A 119 2.80 -10.71 -21.48
C TYR A 119 3.66 -10.17 -20.33
N HIS A 120 4.87 -10.70 -20.13
CA HIS A 120 5.78 -10.27 -19.06
C HIS A 120 6.63 -9.04 -19.39
N GLY A 121 6.46 -8.45 -20.59
CA GLY A 121 7.25 -7.30 -21.04
C GLY A 121 6.39 -6.22 -21.70
N SER A 122 6.16 -6.34 -23.01
CA SER A 122 5.54 -5.30 -23.83
C SER A 122 4.11 -4.98 -23.39
N TYR A 123 3.26 -6.00 -23.23
CA TYR A 123 1.86 -5.75 -22.88
C TYR A 123 1.69 -5.23 -21.46
N HIS A 124 2.52 -5.69 -20.52
CA HIS A 124 2.51 -5.16 -19.16
C HIS A 124 2.80 -3.65 -19.13
N TRP A 125 3.80 -3.21 -19.89
CA TRP A 125 4.14 -1.80 -20.01
C TRP A 125 3.00 -0.99 -20.63
N ASP A 126 2.38 -1.50 -21.71
CA ASP A 126 1.24 -0.83 -22.36
C ASP A 126 0.05 -0.67 -21.40
N TYR A 127 -0.30 -1.72 -20.64
CA TYR A 127 -1.41 -1.67 -19.68
C TYR A 127 -1.16 -0.67 -18.54
N GLU A 128 0.07 -0.56 -18.04
CA GLU A 128 0.42 0.46 -17.04
C GLU A 128 0.19 1.88 -17.57
N ARG A 129 0.54 2.14 -18.83
CA ARG A 129 0.38 3.46 -19.45
C ARG A 129 -1.08 3.78 -19.76
N ILE A 130 -1.82 2.82 -20.31
CA ILE A 130 -3.25 2.98 -20.60
C ILE A 130 -4.02 3.29 -19.31
N THR A 131 -3.78 2.51 -18.26
CA THR A 131 -4.47 2.72 -16.97
C THR A 131 -4.09 4.05 -16.33
N ALA A 132 -2.82 4.46 -16.38
CA ALA A 132 -2.39 5.77 -15.87
C ALA A 132 -3.04 6.93 -16.64
N VAL A 133 -3.09 6.86 -17.98
CA VAL A 133 -3.72 7.89 -18.81
C VAL A 133 -5.22 7.98 -18.56
N MET A 134 -5.91 6.85 -18.38
CA MET A 134 -7.34 6.81 -18.06
C MET A 134 -7.64 7.37 -16.66
N LEU A 135 -6.72 7.21 -15.71
CA LEU A 135 -6.90 7.71 -14.34
C LEU A 135 -6.94 9.24 -14.26
N VAL A 136 -6.22 9.93 -15.17
CA VAL A 136 -6.14 11.40 -15.19
C VAL A 136 -7.53 12.05 -15.38
N PRO A 137 -8.30 11.79 -16.45
CA PRO A 137 -9.64 12.35 -16.58
C PRO A 137 -10.60 11.80 -15.53
N LEU A 138 -10.50 10.52 -15.14
CA LEU A 138 -11.41 9.94 -14.16
C LEU A 138 -11.28 10.56 -12.77
N THR A 139 -10.09 11.02 -12.38
CA THR A 139 -9.90 11.71 -11.08
C THR A 139 -10.33 13.17 -11.12
N LEU A 140 -10.22 13.82 -12.28
CA LEU A 140 -10.65 15.21 -12.47
C LEU A 140 -12.18 15.37 -12.42
N VAL A 141 -12.94 14.39 -12.93
CA VAL A 141 -14.42 14.44 -12.94
C VAL A 141 -15.02 14.58 -11.52
N PRO A 142 -14.75 13.68 -10.55
CA PRO A 142 -15.27 13.81 -9.19
C PRO A 142 -14.65 14.99 -8.44
N MET A 143 -13.39 15.38 -8.73
CA MET A 143 -12.82 16.61 -8.15
C MET A 143 -13.59 17.86 -8.58
N TYR A 144 -13.91 17.98 -9.87
CA TYR A 144 -14.72 19.09 -10.38
C TYR A 144 -16.16 19.04 -9.84
N GLY A 145 -16.74 17.84 -9.75
CA GLY A 145 -18.06 17.62 -9.12
C GLY A 145 -18.09 18.07 -7.66
N ALA A 146 -17.07 17.70 -6.87
CA ALA A 146 -16.94 18.09 -5.48
C ALA A 146 -16.81 19.62 -5.32
N LEU A 147 -16.03 20.29 -6.18
CA LEU A 147 -15.87 21.76 -6.17
C LEU A 147 -17.17 22.49 -6.54
N SER A 148 -17.97 21.93 -7.43
CA SER A 148 -19.23 22.51 -7.89
C SER A 148 -20.45 22.10 -7.04
N SER A 149 -20.24 21.34 -5.95
CA SER A 149 -21.31 20.72 -5.15
C SER A 149 -22.29 19.88 -5.99
N GLY A 150 -21.80 19.31 -7.10
CA GLY A 150 -22.59 18.50 -8.01
C GLY A 150 -22.74 17.06 -7.53
N THR A 151 -23.86 16.44 -7.86
CA THR A 151 -24.10 15.00 -7.65
C THR A 151 -23.24 14.18 -8.60
N ILE A 152 -22.48 13.23 -8.06
CA ILE A 152 -21.61 12.34 -8.85
C ILE A 152 -22.42 11.12 -9.29
N TYR A 153 -22.27 10.71 -10.56
CA TYR A 153 -22.91 9.50 -11.06
C TYR A 153 -22.22 8.25 -10.48
N PRO A 154 -22.95 7.31 -9.84
CA PRO A 154 -22.36 6.10 -9.24
C PRO A 154 -21.53 5.26 -10.22
N LEU A 155 -21.93 5.22 -11.49
CA LEU A 155 -21.17 4.51 -12.52
C LEU A 155 -19.76 5.09 -12.71
N VAL A 156 -19.60 6.41 -12.63
CA VAL A 156 -18.29 7.07 -12.77
C VAL A 156 -17.41 6.79 -11.55
N ASP A 157 -18.01 6.77 -10.35
CA ASP A 157 -17.31 6.42 -9.12
C ASP A 157 -16.83 4.95 -9.13
N ALA A 158 -17.71 4.02 -9.52
CA ALA A 158 -17.37 2.61 -9.72
C ALA A 158 -16.24 2.41 -10.76
N MET A 159 -16.28 3.15 -11.87
CA MET A 159 -15.22 3.13 -12.89
C MET A 159 -13.90 3.67 -12.35
N LEU A 160 -13.92 4.76 -11.58
CA LEU A 160 -12.72 5.34 -10.95
C LEU A 160 -12.08 4.33 -10.00
N CYS A 161 -12.89 3.73 -9.13
CA CYS A 161 -12.41 2.72 -8.19
C CYS A 161 -11.82 1.50 -8.89
N SER A 162 -12.49 1.02 -9.94
CA SER A 162 -12.06 -0.17 -10.69
C SER A 162 -10.74 0.08 -11.43
N VAL A 163 -10.60 1.21 -12.13
CA VAL A 163 -9.36 1.56 -12.84
C VAL A 163 -8.22 1.82 -11.85
N LEU A 164 -8.50 2.48 -10.73
CA LEU A 164 -7.51 2.69 -9.67
C LEU A 164 -7.00 1.37 -9.09
N LEU A 165 -7.89 0.41 -8.86
CA LEU A 165 -7.55 -0.93 -8.37
C LEU A 165 -6.66 -1.68 -9.38
N ILE A 166 -7.03 -1.67 -10.66
CA ILE A 166 -6.23 -2.31 -11.72
C ILE A 166 -4.85 -1.66 -11.82
N HIS A 167 -4.78 -0.32 -11.82
CA HIS A 167 -3.51 0.41 -11.86
C HIS A 167 -2.61 0.06 -10.67
N SER A 168 -3.19 -0.02 -9.47
CA SER A 168 -2.47 -0.41 -8.25
C SER A 168 -1.98 -1.86 -8.31
N GLN A 169 -2.80 -2.78 -8.83
CA GLN A 169 -2.41 -4.18 -9.00
C GLN A 169 -1.22 -4.33 -9.95
N LEU A 170 -1.22 -3.63 -11.09
CA LEU A 170 -0.09 -3.65 -12.03
C LEU A 170 1.18 -3.07 -11.39
N GLY A 171 1.07 -1.92 -10.71
CA GLY A 171 2.21 -1.30 -10.03
C GLY A 171 2.82 -2.17 -8.92
N ILE A 172 1.97 -2.81 -8.10
CA ILE A 172 2.44 -3.74 -7.05
C ILE A 172 3.04 -5.00 -7.68
N THR A 173 2.51 -5.47 -8.82
CA THR A 173 3.09 -6.59 -9.56
C THR A 173 4.54 -6.28 -9.97
N SER A 174 4.79 -5.09 -10.54
CA SER A 174 6.13 -4.61 -10.89
C SER A 174 7.05 -4.56 -9.66
N CYS A 175 6.57 -4.01 -8.54
CA CYS A 175 7.34 -3.98 -7.29
C CYS A 175 7.69 -5.40 -6.77
N ILE A 176 6.78 -6.36 -6.85
CA ILE A 176 7.03 -7.74 -6.41
C ILE A 176 8.09 -8.40 -7.30
N ILE A 177 8.05 -8.18 -8.62
CA ILE A 177 9.02 -8.77 -9.55
C ILE A 177 10.43 -8.26 -9.29
N ASP A 178 10.59 -6.95 -9.03
CA ASP A 178 11.89 -6.32 -8.80
C ASP A 178 12.52 -6.70 -7.45
N TYR A 179 11.73 -6.63 -6.37
CA TYR A 179 12.27 -6.84 -5.02
C TYR A 179 12.25 -8.32 -4.57
N ILE A 180 11.33 -9.13 -5.09
CA ILE A 180 11.14 -10.53 -4.71
C ILE A 180 11.29 -11.43 -5.95
N PRO A 181 12.50 -11.58 -6.51
CA PRO A 181 12.70 -12.35 -7.72
C PRO A 181 12.40 -13.85 -7.52
N LYS A 182 11.66 -14.42 -8.48
CA LYS A 182 11.26 -15.85 -8.50
C LYS A 182 12.45 -16.82 -8.36
N ARG A 183 13.61 -16.46 -8.92
CA ARG A 183 14.84 -17.29 -8.90
C ARG A 183 15.39 -17.53 -7.48
N LYS A 184 15.25 -16.54 -6.59
CA LYS A 184 15.78 -16.59 -5.22
C LYS A 184 14.71 -16.97 -4.19
N PHE A 185 13.53 -16.37 -4.35
CA PHE A 185 12.46 -16.45 -3.36
C PHE A 185 11.37 -17.47 -3.67
N GLY A 186 11.37 -18.10 -4.85
CA GLY A 186 10.56 -19.28 -5.18
C GLY A 186 9.12 -19.23 -4.67
N ILE A 187 8.87 -19.92 -3.56
CA ILE A 187 7.56 -20.01 -2.89
C ILE A 187 7.05 -18.66 -2.35
N TRP A 188 7.93 -17.83 -1.77
CA TRP A 188 7.55 -16.51 -1.25
C TRP A 188 7.10 -15.56 -2.35
N HIS A 189 7.72 -15.64 -3.53
CA HIS A 189 7.26 -14.89 -4.70
C HIS A 189 5.85 -15.32 -5.13
N LYS A 190 5.60 -16.64 -5.21
CA LYS A 190 4.26 -17.16 -5.55
C LYS A 190 3.21 -16.77 -4.52
N LEU A 191 3.57 -16.80 -3.24
CA LEU A 191 2.68 -16.40 -2.15
C LEU A 191 2.37 -14.90 -2.21
N ALA A 192 3.37 -14.05 -2.47
CA ALA A 192 3.17 -12.61 -2.63
C ALA A 192 2.24 -12.29 -3.81
N MET A 193 2.45 -12.93 -4.97
CA MET A 193 1.57 -12.80 -6.13
C MET A 193 0.15 -13.30 -5.84
N GLY A 194 0.02 -14.44 -5.14
CA GLY A 194 -1.28 -14.98 -4.74
C GLY A 194 -2.03 -14.06 -3.78
N MET A 195 -1.35 -13.47 -2.80
CA MET A 195 -1.94 -12.48 -1.89
C MET A 195 -2.33 -11.21 -2.62
N LEU A 196 -1.55 -10.76 -3.61
CA LEU A 196 -1.90 -9.62 -4.44
C LEU A 196 -3.22 -9.88 -5.19
N TYR A 197 -3.35 -11.02 -5.87
CA TYR A 197 -4.60 -11.35 -6.58
C TYR A 197 -5.79 -11.53 -5.65
N ALA A 198 -5.59 -12.15 -4.49
CA ALA A 198 -6.64 -12.29 -3.48
C ALA A 198 -7.06 -10.91 -2.95
N GLY A 199 -6.11 -10.02 -2.66
CA GLY A 199 -6.35 -8.65 -2.23
C GLY A 199 -7.10 -7.84 -3.28
N SER A 200 -6.73 -7.95 -4.56
CA SER A 200 -7.45 -7.32 -5.67
C SER A 200 -8.88 -7.83 -5.81
N ALA A 201 -9.12 -9.14 -5.67
CA ALA A 201 -10.46 -9.70 -5.73
C ALA A 201 -11.35 -9.23 -4.58
N VAL A 202 -10.80 -9.20 -3.36
CA VAL A 202 -11.49 -8.65 -2.18
C VAL A 202 -11.73 -7.15 -2.33
N GLY A 203 -10.77 -6.40 -2.86
CA GLY A 203 -10.90 -4.97 -3.14
C GLY A 203 -12.02 -4.71 -4.15
N LEU A 204 -12.11 -5.50 -5.21
CA LEU A 204 -13.16 -5.38 -6.22
C LEU A 204 -14.54 -5.68 -5.62
N TYR A 205 -14.64 -6.70 -4.76
CA TYR A 205 -15.86 -6.96 -4.00
C TYR A 205 -16.23 -5.79 -3.07
N GLY A 206 -15.24 -5.17 -2.43
CA GLY A 206 -15.44 -3.97 -1.62
C GLY A 206 -15.99 -2.79 -2.42
N VAL A 207 -15.51 -2.58 -3.66
CA VAL A 207 -16.06 -1.58 -4.58
C VAL A 207 -17.53 -1.89 -4.90
N TYR A 208 -17.84 -3.16 -5.23
CA TYR A 208 -19.23 -3.56 -5.47
C TYR A 208 -20.15 -3.28 -4.29
N GLU A 209 -19.73 -3.61 -3.07
CA GLU A 209 -20.50 -3.37 -1.83
C GLU A 209 -20.69 -1.88 -1.54
N LEU A 210 -19.66 -1.06 -1.79
CA LEU A 210 -19.72 0.40 -1.61
C LEU A 210 -20.69 1.07 -2.58
N GLU A 211 -20.70 0.63 -3.84
CA GLU A 211 -21.55 1.22 -4.87
C GLU A 211 -23.00 0.72 -4.83
N THR A 212 -23.24 -0.49 -4.32
CA THR A 212 -24.59 -1.07 -4.27
C THR A 212 -25.34 -0.77 -2.98
N ASN A 213 -24.65 -0.89 -1.82
CA ASN A 213 -25.28 -0.75 -0.51
C ASN A 213 -25.01 0.60 0.16
N ASN A 214 -24.07 1.40 -0.36
CA ASN A 214 -23.70 2.71 0.18
C ASN A 214 -23.73 3.80 -0.91
N ASN A 215 -23.27 5.01 -0.56
CA ASN A 215 -23.25 6.19 -1.44
C ASN A 215 -22.02 6.28 -2.39
N GLY A 216 -21.21 5.22 -2.49
CA GLY A 216 -19.99 5.22 -3.30
C GLY A 216 -18.72 5.66 -2.55
N LEU A 217 -17.58 5.56 -3.23
CA LEU A 217 -16.25 5.80 -2.66
C LEU A 217 -15.93 7.29 -2.51
N VAL A 218 -16.36 8.15 -3.44
CA VAL A 218 -16.07 9.59 -3.33
C VAL A 218 -16.83 10.24 -2.18
N ASP A 219 -18.05 9.80 -1.89
CA ASP A 219 -18.82 10.27 -0.73
C ASP A 219 -18.18 9.78 0.58
N LEU A 220 -17.68 8.55 0.61
CA LEU A 220 -16.90 8.02 1.73
C LEU A 220 -15.63 8.87 2.00
N ILE A 221 -14.87 9.21 0.95
CA ILE A 221 -13.68 10.07 1.09
C ILE A 221 -14.07 11.47 1.56
N SER A 222 -15.15 12.04 0.99
CA SER A 222 -15.64 13.36 1.35
C SER A 222 -16.12 13.42 2.80
N SER A 223 -16.74 12.35 3.29
CA SER A 223 -17.18 12.20 4.67
C SER A 223 -15.99 11.98 5.61
N LEU A 224 -14.98 11.21 5.21
CA LEU A 224 -13.76 10.98 6.00
C LEU A 224 -12.94 12.27 6.20
N TRP A 225 -13.02 13.22 5.28
CA TRP A 225 -12.32 14.50 5.38
C TRP A 225 -13.06 15.52 6.27
N LYS A 226 -14.34 15.33 6.54
CA LYS A 226 -15.09 16.21 7.47
C LYS A 226 -14.74 15.83 8.91
N GLU A 227 -14.53 16.82 9.78
CA GLU A 227 -14.16 16.60 11.19
C GLU A 227 -15.30 16.05 12.07
N ASP A 228 -16.55 16.13 11.59
CA ASP A 228 -17.74 15.72 12.33
C ASP A 228 -18.06 14.22 12.09
N GLU A 229 -18.00 13.42 13.15
CA GLU A 229 -18.32 11.97 13.12
C GLU A 229 -19.83 11.67 12.94
N SER A 230 -20.67 12.70 12.96
CA SER A 230 -22.14 12.59 12.83
C SER A 230 -22.62 12.18 11.44
N GLY A 231 -21.76 12.24 10.41
CA GLY A 231 -22.09 11.90 9.02
C GLY A 231 -21.79 10.45 8.58
N LEU A 232 -21.13 9.65 9.42
CA LEU A 232 -20.72 8.28 9.07
C LEU A 232 -21.86 7.26 9.28
N THR A 233 -22.85 7.25 8.38
CA THR A 233 -23.98 6.30 8.42
C THR A 233 -23.54 4.84 8.24
N ILE A 234 -22.34 4.58 7.69
CA ILE A 234 -21.80 3.24 7.42
C ILE A 234 -21.48 2.41 8.69
N PHE A 235 -21.18 3.06 9.82
CA PHE A 235 -20.98 2.37 11.11
C PHE A 235 -22.19 2.45 12.04
N SER A 236 -23.16 3.30 11.72
CA SER A 236 -24.42 3.41 12.45
C SER A 236 -25.41 2.34 11.96
N ARG A 237 -25.05 1.07 12.20
CA ARG A 237 -26.08 0.07 12.48
C ARG A 237 -26.06 -0.11 14.00
N TYR A 238 -27.24 0.11 14.59
CA TYR A 238 -27.60 0.22 16.01
C TYR A 238 -27.34 1.60 16.64
#